data_AF-A0A939XZQ9-F1
#
_entry.id   AF-A0A939XZQ9-F1
#
_cell.length_a   1.000
_cell.length_b   1.000
_cell.length_c   1.000
_cell.angle_alpha   90.00
_cell.angle_beta   90.00
_cell.angle_gamma   90.00
#
_symmetry.space_group_name_H-M   'P 1'
#
loop_
_entity.id
_entity.type
_entity.pdbx_description
1 polymer ?
#
loop_
_entity_poly.entity_id
_entity_poly.type
_entity_poly.pdbx_seq_one_letter_code
_entity_poly.pdbx_strand_id
1 'polypeptide(L)'
;MTENKAVPGCGGDIFVPYEQRKGNESIVYFTRDLSAEGLRKMVERVDAQITGKVAIKLHTGEQYGPNIIPHEWVENLVKKDYPDATIVETNTYYVGDRYTTELHRETLQVNGWTFCPVDITDSTGITSLPVKGGKWFKEMFVGRTLPDYDSLLVLTHFKGHVMGGFGGSNKNIGIGCADGR
;
A
#
# COMPACT_ATOMS: atom_id res chain seq x y z
N MET A 1 15.31 -0.77 34.52
CA MET A 1 15.10 -0.88 33.06
C MET A 1 14.83 0.52 32.56
N THR A 2 15.79 1.14 31.88
CA THR A 2 15.65 2.50 31.34
C THR A 2 14.83 2.40 30.06
N GLU A 3 13.61 2.93 30.09
CA GLU A 3 12.79 3.14 28.90
C GLU A 3 13.54 4.09 27.96
N ASN A 4 14.13 3.51 26.92
CA ASN A 4 14.79 4.27 25.89
C ASN A 4 13.69 4.94 25.07
N LYS A 5 13.41 6.21 25.38
CA LYS A 5 12.43 7.03 24.66
C LYS A 5 12.85 7.04 23.19
N ALA A 6 12.11 6.36 22.34
CA ALA A 6 12.39 6.33 20.90
C ALA A 6 12.39 7.76 20.38
N VAL A 7 13.57 8.26 20.00
CA VAL A 7 13.72 9.56 19.35
C VAL A 7 13.48 9.33 17.85
N PRO A 8 12.59 10.09 17.20
CA PRO A 8 12.42 10.01 15.76
C PRO A 8 13.76 10.18 15.04
N GLY A 9 14.01 9.39 14.01
CA GLY A 9 15.22 9.50 13.21
C GLY A 9 15.39 10.92 12.65
N CYS A 10 16.48 11.58 13.02
CA CYS A 10 16.91 12.85 12.43
C CYS A 10 18.01 12.55 11.39
N GLY A 11 18.00 13.27 10.26
CA GLY A 11 19.03 13.10 9.22
C GLY A 11 18.68 12.08 8.13
N GLY A 12 17.47 12.09 7.57
CA GLY A 12 17.11 11.24 6.41
C GLY A 12 17.92 11.53 5.13
N ASP A 13 18.68 12.62 5.14
CA ASP A 13 19.71 13.03 4.19
C ASP A 13 21.10 12.45 4.50
N ILE A 14 21.27 11.80 5.66
CA ILE A 14 22.52 11.19 6.09
C ILE A 14 22.50 9.72 5.68
N PHE A 15 23.30 9.38 4.69
CA PHE A 15 23.59 7.99 4.37
C PHE A 15 24.37 7.36 5.54
N VAL A 16 23.77 6.35 6.19
CA VAL A 16 24.46 5.53 7.20
C VAL A 16 25.08 4.32 6.51
N PRO A 17 26.43 4.21 6.45
CA PRO A 17 27.12 3.05 5.89
C PRO A 17 26.64 1.75 6.54
N TYR A 18 26.66 0.65 5.79
CA TYR A 18 26.14 -0.64 6.26
C TYR A 18 26.78 -1.07 7.59
N GLU A 19 28.07 -0.82 7.76
CA GLU A 19 28.87 -1.17 8.93
C GLU A 19 28.47 -0.38 10.18
N GLN A 20 27.76 0.74 10.02
CA GLN A 20 27.36 1.65 11.10
C GLN A 20 25.87 1.49 11.46
N ARG A 21 25.11 0.68 10.74
CA ARG A 21 23.69 0.43 11.04
C ARG A 21 23.57 -0.43 12.29
N LYS A 22 22.66 -0.05 13.20
CA LYS A 22 22.34 -0.77 14.44
C LYS A 22 20.86 -1.17 14.43
N GLY A 23 20.54 -2.37 14.90
CA GLY A 23 19.17 -2.91 14.93
C GLY A 23 19.04 -4.24 14.20
N ASN A 24 17.84 -4.82 14.20
CA ASN A 24 17.56 -6.03 13.42
C ASN A 24 17.53 -5.70 11.92
N GLU A 25 18.08 -6.59 11.10
CA GLU A 25 17.94 -6.51 9.65
C GLU A 25 16.51 -6.87 9.23
N SER A 26 16.00 -6.19 8.21
CA SER A 26 14.71 -6.57 7.60
C SER A 26 14.84 -7.95 6.98
N ILE A 27 13.95 -8.87 7.36
CA ILE A 27 13.89 -10.19 6.73
C ILE A 27 13.27 -10.02 5.34
N VAL A 28 14.04 -10.38 4.31
CA VAL A 28 13.60 -10.33 2.91
C VAL A 28 13.53 -11.74 2.36
N TYR A 29 12.34 -12.10 1.87
CA TYR A 29 12.11 -13.37 1.18
C TYR A 29 12.11 -13.14 -0.33
N PHE A 30 12.59 -14.12 -1.09
CA PHE A 30 12.67 -14.06 -2.55
C PHE A 30 12.07 -15.33 -3.16
N THR A 31 11.35 -15.17 -4.28
CA THR A 31 10.84 -16.27 -5.09
C THR A 31 11.10 -16.03 -6.57
N ARG A 32 11.28 -17.12 -7.32
CA ARG A 32 11.28 -17.13 -8.80
C ARG A 32 9.95 -17.60 -9.38
N ASP A 33 9.04 -18.07 -8.53
CA ASP A 33 7.69 -18.50 -8.90
C ASP A 33 6.81 -17.26 -9.12
N LEU A 34 6.72 -16.81 -10.36
CA LEU A 34 5.89 -15.69 -10.78
C LEU A 34 4.50 -16.20 -11.18
N SER A 35 3.74 -16.62 -10.17
CA SER A 35 2.38 -17.15 -10.31
C SER A 35 1.52 -16.76 -9.11
N ALA A 36 0.22 -17.02 -9.21
CA ALA A 36 -0.72 -16.90 -8.08
C ALA A 36 -0.25 -17.68 -6.85
N GLU A 37 0.26 -18.91 -7.05
CA GLU A 37 0.76 -19.74 -5.97
C GLU A 37 2.06 -19.21 -5.37
N GLY A 38 2.94 -18.68 -6.22
CA GLY A 38 4.16 -18.01 -5.78
C GLY A 38 3.85 -16.79 -4.90
N LEU A 39 2.86 -15.98 -5.26
CA LEU A 39 2.38 -14.86 -4.45
C LEU A 39 1.88 -15.34 -3.08
N ARG A 40 1.02 -16.36 -3.05
CA ARG A 40 0.48 -16.93 -1.80
C ARG A 40 1.57 -17.40 -0.84
N LYS A 41 2.52 -18.20 -1.34
CA LYS A 41 3.68 -18.67 -0.55
C LYS A 41 4.50 -17.51 0.01
N MET A 42 4.64 -16.42 -0.74
CA MET A 42 5.36 -15.24 -0.28
C MET A 42 4.60 -14.48 0.81
N VAL A 43 3.29 -14.35 0.66
CA VAL A 43 2.43 -13.73 1.68
C VAL A 43 2.45 -14.55 2.97
N GLU A 44 2.34 -15.88 2.90
CA GLU A 44 2.44 -16.78 4.06
C GLU A 44 3.71 -16.54 4.91
N ARG A 45 4.85 -16.19 4.27
CA ARG A 45 6.09 -15.89 4.99
C ARG A 45 6.06 -14.59 5.80
N VAL A 46 5.16 -13.66 5.48
CA VAL A 46 5.07 -12.33 6.10
C VAL A 46 3.75 -12.10 6.85
N ASP A 47 2.81 -13.05 6.75
CA ASP A 47 1.44 -12.95 7.26
C ASP A 47 1.29 -13.10 8.78
N ALA A 48 2.38 -13.39 9.49
CA ALA A 48 2.34 -13.81 10.89
C ALA A 48 1.64 -12.84 11.87
N GLN A 49 1.30 -11.61 11.46
CA GLN A 49 0.65 -10.59 12.29
C GLN A 49 -0.56 -9.91 11.62
N ILE A 50 -1.07 -10.41 10.48
CA ILE A 50 -2.25 -9.83 9.83
C ILE A 50 -3.50 -10.42 10.48
N THR A 51 -4.28 -9.57 11.14
CA THR A 51 -5.49 -9.96 11.88
C THR A 51 -6.58 -8.90 11.74
N GLY A 52 -7.81 -9.25 12.12
CA GLY A 52 -8.95 -8.32 12.10
C GLY A 52 -9.43 -7.99 10.69
N LYS A 53 -9.93 -6.77 10.49
CA LYS A 53 -10.38 -6.28 9.18
C LYS A 53 -9.17 -5.96 8.30
N VAL A 54 -8.95 -6.77 7.27
CA VAL A 54 -7.77 -6.69 6.41
C VAL A 54 -8.04 -5.85 5.17
N ALA A 55 -7.18 -4.86 4.94
CA ALA A 55 -7.07 -4.12 3.70
C ALA A 55 -5.91 -4.66 2.85
N ILE A 56 -6.16 -4.92 1.56
CA ILE A 56 -5.13 -5.21 0.57
C ILE A 56 -4.86 -3.94 -0.23
N LYS A 57 -3.75 -3.26 0.04
CA LYS A 57 -3.34 -2.06 -0.70
C LYS A 57 -2.52 -2.45 -1.92
N LEU A 58 -3.01 -2.09 -3.09
CA LEU A 58 -2.30 -2.23 -4.36
C LEU A 58 -2.57 -1.04 -5.27
N HIS A 59 -1.92 -1.03 -6.44
CA HIS A 59 -2.18 -0.09 -7.51
C HIS A 59 -3.04 -0.76 -8.58
N THR A 60 -4.25 -0.24 -8.80
CA THR A 60 -5.27 -0.85 -9.68
C THR A 60 -5.08 -0.56 -11.18
N GLY A 61 -4.15 0.36 -11.51
CA GLY A 61 -3.83 0.74 -12.89
C GLY A 61 -4.76 1.81 -13.44
N GLU A 62 -4.35 2.40 -14.56
CA GLU A 62 -5.26 3.18 -15.42
C GLU A 62 -5.96 2.22 -16.40
N GLN A 63 -7.02 2.66 -17.06
CA GLN A 63 -7.73 1.79 -18.00
C GLN A 63 -6.79 1.28 -19.09
N TYR A 64 -6.83 -0.03 -19.33
CA TYR A 64 -6.00 -0.71 -20.34
C TYR A 64 -4.47 -0.56 -20.11
N GLY A 65 -4.04 -0.16 -18.91
CA GLY A 65 -2.63 -0.02 -18.56
C GLY A 65 -1.93 -1.39 -18.46
N PRO A 66 -0.75 -1.58 -19.08
CA PRO A 66 -0.14 -2.91 -19.20
C PRO A 66 0.59 -3.39 -17.93
N ASN A 67 0.80 -2.52 -16.93
CA ASN A 67 1.74 -2.75 -15.84
C ASN A 67 1.03 -2.72 -14.48
N ILE A 68 0.33 -3.81 -14.15
CA ILE A 68 -0.26 -4.05 -12.83
C ILE A 68 0.06 -5.47 -12.36
N ILE A 69 -0.11 -5.74 -11.07
CA ILE A 69 -0.10 -7.12 -10.58
C ILE A 69 -1.28 -7.84 -11.24
N PRO A 70 -1.08 -9.05 -11.82
CA PRO A 70 -2.18 -9.79 -12.44
C PRO A 70 -3.33 -9.98 -11.45
N HIS A 71 -4.52 -9.54 -11.84
CA HIS A 71 -5.69 -9.56 -10.97
C HIS A 71 -6.06 -11.00 -10.58
N GLU A 72 -5.81 -12.01 -11.43
CA GLU A 72 -6.08 -13.41 -11.11
C GLU A 72 -5.20 -13.94 -9.95
N TRP A 73 -4.01 -13.36 -9.76
CA TRP A 73 -3.12 -13.76 -8.65
C TRP A 73 -3.67 -13.24 -7.33
N VAL A 74 -4.14 -12.00 -7.32
CA VAL A 74 -4.76 -11.38 -6.15
C VAL A 74 -6.11 -12.02 -5.86
N GLU A 75 -6.89 -12.34 -6.89
CA GLU A 75 -8.14 -13.09 -6.75
C GLU A 75 -7.91 -14.46 -6.11
N ASN A 76 -6.85 -15.18 -6.51
CA ASN A 76 -6.50 -16.46 -5.89
C ASN A 76 -6.16 -16.32 -4.40
N LEU A 77 -5.37 -15.28 -4.06
CA LEU A 77 -4.99 -14.95 -2.69
C LEU A 77 -6.23 -14.63 -1.84
N VAL A 78 -7.10 -13.73 -2.32
CA VAL A 78 -8.33 -13.34 -1.62
C VAL A 78 -9.23 -14.55 -1.40
N LYS A 79 -9.52 -15.33 -2.45
CA LYS A 79 -10.44 -16.47 -2.35
C LYS A 79 -9.96 -17.58 -1.41
N LYS A 80 -8.65 -17.78 -1.27
CA LYS A 80 -8.10 -18.90 -0.49
C LYS A 80 -7.65 -18.53 0.90
N ASP A 81 -7.04 -17.35 1.05
CA ASP A 81 -6.31 -17.01 2.27
C ASP A 81 -6.91 -15.77 2.99
N TYR A 82 -7.59 -14.88 2.25
CA TYR A 82 -8.22 -13.68 2.83
C TYR A 82 -9.65 -13.41 2.30
N PRO A 83 -10.61 -14.32 2.52
CA PRO A 83 -11.95 -14.21 1.92
C PRO A 83 -12.73 -12.96 2.34
N ASP A 84 -12.41 -12.39 3.51
CA ASP A 84 -13.06 -11.19 4.07
C ASP A 84 -12.26 -9.90 3.81
N ALA A 85 -11.14 -9.97 3.09
CA ALA A 85 -10.34 -8.79 2.80
C ALA A 85 -11.00 -7.86 1.78
N THR A 86 -10.68 -6.58 1.89
CA THR A 86 -11.09 -5.52 0.97
C THR A 86 -9.87 -4.95 0.27
N ILE A 87 -9.90 -4.81 -1.05
CA ILE A 87 -8.87 -4.04 -1.75
C ILE A 87 -9.07 -2.57 -1.41
N VAL A 88 -8.00 -1.85 -1.08
CA VAL A 88 -8.06 -0.41 -0.80
C VAL A 88 -7.30 0.41 -1.82
N GLU A 89 -7.92 1.48 -2.27
CA GLU A 89 -7.36 2.47 -3.18
C GLU A 89 -7.75 3.90 -2.75
N THR A 90 -7.11 4.89 -3.35
CA THR A 90 -7.44 6.31 -3.15
C THR A 90 -7.51 6.98 -4.51
N ASN A 91 -8.40 7.96 -4.68
CA ASN A 91 -8.44 8.72 -5.94
C ASN A 91 -7.12 9.43 -6.22
N THR A 92 -6.79 9.60 -7.49
CA THR A 92 -5.58 10.30 -7.89
C THR A 92 -5.69 11.81 -7.70
N TYR A 93 -4.60 12.46 -7.32
CA TYR A 93 -4.51 13.93 -7.34
C TYR A 93 -4.58 14.50 -8.77
N TYR A 94 -4.02 13.76 -9.73
CA TYR A 94 -4.01 14.19 -11.12
C TYR A 94 -5.29 13.77 -11.84
N VAL A 95 -5.72 14.60 -12.79
CA VAL A 95 -6.85 14.32 -13.68
C VAL A 95 -6.54 13.08 -14.53
N GLY A 96 -7.49 12.15 -14.58
CA GLY A 96 -7.37 10.87 -15.29
C GLY A 96 -8.45 9.89 -14.84
N ASP A 97 -8.29 8.61 -15.21
CA ASP A 97 -9.30 7.56 -15.06
C ASP A 97 -9.62 7.19 -13.60
N ARG A 98 -8.85 7.71 -12.64
CA ARG A 98 -9.04 7.48 -11.20
C ARG A 98 -9.18 8.76 -10.39
N TYR A 99 -9.45 9.89 -11.06
CA TYR A 99 -9.50 11.21 -10.43
C TYR A 99 -10.75 11.43 -9.57
N THR A 100 -11.90 10.89 -9.99
CA THR A 100 -13.13 10.87 -9.19
C THR A 100 -13.50 9.45 -8.83
N THR A 101 -14.27 9.28 -7.77
CA THR A 101 -14.74 7.95 -7.34
C THR A 101 -15.49 7.26 -8.46
N GLU A 102 -16.34 7.96 -9.23
CA GLU A 102 -17.10 7.39 -10.34
C GLU A 102 -16.17 6.85 -11.44
N LEU A 103 -15.21 7.66 -11.88
CA LEU A 103 -14.22 7.25 -12.89
C LEU A 103 -13.38 6.07 -12.39
N HIS A 104 -12.93 6.12 -11.14
CA HIS A 104 -12.14 5.07 -10.54
C HIS A 104 -12.93 3.77 -10.45
N ARG A 105 -14.23 3.81 -10.14
CA ARG A 105 -15.11 2.63 -10.14
C ARG A 105 -15.23 2.02 -11.53
N GLU A 106 -15.34 2.82 -12.58
CA GLU A 106 -15.33 2.32 -13.96
C GLU A 106 -13.99 1.64 -14.28
N THR A 107 -12.86 2.27 -13.90
CA THR A 107 -11.52 1.70 -14.09
C THR A 107 -11.34 0.35 -13.40
N LEU A 108 -11.89 0.19 -12.18
CA LEU A 108 -11.88 -1.09 -11.48
C LEU A 108 -12.62 -2.19 -12.26
N GLN A 109 -13.77 -1.85 -12.85
CA GLN A 109 -14.54 -2.78 -13.69
C GLN A 109 -13.77 -3.16 -14.95
N VAL A 110 -13.24 -2.17 -15.67
CA VAL A 110 -12.47 -2.36 -16.90
C VAL A 110 -11.24 -3.25 -16.67
N ASN A 111 -10.55 -3.05 -15.54
CA ASN A 111 -9.32 -3.78 -15.20
C ASN A 111 -9.57 -5.12 -14.47
N GLY A 112 -10.82 -5.51 -14.23
CA GLY A 112 -11.15 -6.83 -13.66
C GLY A 112 -11.05 -6.93 -12.13
N TRP A 113 -11.03 -5.81 -11.41
CA TRP A 113 -11.02 -5.75 -9.94
C TRP A 113 -12.44 -5.93 -9.35
N THR A 114 -13.12 -7.00 -9.75
CA THR A 114 -14.56 -7.22 -9.46
C THR A 114 -14.84 -8.43 -8.57
N PHE A 115 -13.79 -9.12 -8.12
CA PHE A 115 -13.87 -10.38 -7.38
C PHE A 115 -13.96 -10.23 -5.85
N CYS A 116 -13.76 -9.02 -5.32
CA CYS A 116 -13.94 -8.68 -3.90
C CYS A 116 -14.30 -7.19 -3.76
N PRO A 117 -14.74 -6.73 -2.58
CA PRO A 117 -14.97 -5.32 -2.34
C PRO A 117 -13.70 -4.51 -2.61
N VAL A 118 -13.88 -3.35 -3.24
CA VAL A 118 -12.85 -2.33 -3.34
C VAL A 118 -13.32 -1.11 -2.56
N ASP A 119 -12.56 -0.65 -1.59
CA ASP A 119 -12.80 0.61 -0.90
C ASP A 119 -11.94 1.72 -1.53
N ILE A 120 -12.60 2.77 -2.01
CA ILE A 120 -11.94 3.99 -2.44
C ILE A 120 -11.99 4.91 -1.22
N THR A 121 -10.90 4.92 -0.47
CA THR A 121 -10.92 5.30 0.95
C THR A 121 -11.29 6.75 1.19
N ASP A 122 -11.11 7.61 0.19
CA ASP A 122 -11.45 9.04 0.21
C ASP A 122 -12.86 9.35 -0.36
N SER A 123 -13.61 8.34 -0.80
CA SER A 123 -14.93 8.52 -1.44
C SER A 123 -15.98 9.19 -0.55
N THR A 124 -15.82 9.10 0.78
CA THR A 124 -16.72 9.72 1.77
C THR A 124 -16.05 10.86 2.55
N GLY A 125 -14.91 11.33 2.04
CA GLY A 125 -14.09 12.38 2.64
C GLY A 125 -12.80 11.86 3.25
N ILE A 126 -12.16 12.70 4.05
CA ILE A 126 -10.82 12.48 4.59
C ILE A 126 -10.80 12.53 6.11
N THR A 127 -9.71 12.06 6.69
CA THR A 127 -9.37 12.17 8.12
C THR A 127 -7.88 12.40 8.29
N SER A 128 -7.45 12.94 9.44
CA SER A 128 -6.03 13.16 9.73
C SER A 128 -5.48 12.14 10.72
N LEU A 129 -4.26 11.69 10.45
CA LEU A 129 -3.48 10.81 11.31
C LEU A 129 -2.33 11.62 11.94
N PRO A 130 -2.20 11.65 13.27
CA PRO A 130 -1.14 12.43 13.92
C PRO A 130 0.24 11.80 13.71
N VAL A 131 1.23 12.64 13.39
CA VAL A 131 2.65 12.24 13.31
C VAL A 131 3.38 12.68 14.57
N LYS A 132 3.43 11.77 15.55
CA LYS A 132 4.07 12.03 16.84
C LYS A 132 5.56 12.33 16.66
N GLY A 133 5.97 13.56 16.98
CA GLY A 133 7.36 14.01 16.82
C GLY A 133 7.76 14.29 15.37
N GLY A 134 6.81 14.54 14.48
CA GLY A 134 7.09 14.85 13.08
C GLY A 134 7.96 16.10 12.91
N LYS A 135 9.00 15.98 12.09
CA LYS A 135 9.93 17.09 11.76
C LYS A 135 9.31 18.10 10.79
N TRP A 136 8.68 17.60 9.73
CA TRP A 136 8.23 18.41 8.59
C TRP A 136 6.73 18.72 8.64
N PHE A 137 5.93 17.82 9.19
CA PHE A 137 4.50 17.97 9.35
C PHE A 137 4.05 17.24 10.62
N LYS A 138 2.89 17.64 11.15
CA LYS A 138 2.34 17.12 12.42
C LYS A 138 1.20 16.14 12.23
N GLU A 139 0.60 16.10 11.05
CA GLU A 139 -0.49 15.19 10.70
C GLU A 139 -0.46 14.86 9.21
N MET A 140 -0.97 13.68 8.87
CA MET A 140 -1.11 13.18 7.51
C MET A 140 -2.60 13.01 7.19
N PHE A 141 -3.08 13.61 6.11
CA PHE A 141 -4.45 13.39 5.65
C PHE A 141 -4.52 12.13 4.79
N VAL A 142 -5.52 11.31 5.06
CA VAL A 142 -5.79 10.04 4.38
C VAL A 142 -7.29 9.89 4.13
N GLY A 143 -7.67 8.94 3.28
CA GLY A 143 -9.08 8.58 3.10
C GLY A 143 -9.77 8.23 4.42
N ARG A 144 -11.00 8.71 4.61
CA ARG A 144 -11.77 8.59 5.85
C ARG A 144 -11.89 7.17 6.38
N THR A 145 -12.03 6.19 5.52
CA THR A 145 -12.26 4.78 5.90
C THR A 145 -10.96 4.00 6.12
N LEU A 146 -9.79 4.56 5.77
CA LEU A 146 -8.51 3.86 5.95
C LEU A 146 -8.25 3.43 7.40
N PRO A 147 -8.58 4.24 8.44
CA PRO A 147 -8.39 3.82 9.84
C PRO A 147 -9.36 2.73 10.31
N ASP A 148 -10.36 2.34 9.51
CA ASP A 148 -11.30 1.28 9.87
C ASP A 148 -10.69 -0.12 9.75
N TYR A 149 -9.47 -0.24 9.21
CA TYR A 149 -8.78 -1.50 8.97
C TYR A 149 -7.72 -1.77 10.05
N ASP A 150 -7.73 -2.99 10.58
CA ASP A 150 -6.79 -3.44 11.61
C ASP A 150 -5.42 -3.80 11.03
N SER A 151 -5.41 -4.26 9.77
CA SER A 151 -4.20 -4.69 9.07
C SER A 151 -4.17 -4.23 7.62
N LEU A 152 -2.96 -3.91 7.13
CA LEU A 152 -2.72 -3.50 5.75
C LEU A 152 -1.69 -4.43 5.08
N LEU A 153 -2.15 -5.31 4.19
CA LEU A 153 -1.28 -6.09 3.31
C LEU A 153 -0.98 -5.29 2.05
N VAL A 154 0.29 -4.91 1.84
CA VAL A 154 0.67 -4.03 0.73
C VAL A 154 1.33 -4.83 -0.39
N LEU A 155 0.60 -4.96 -1.52
CA LEU A 155 1.12 -5.57 -2.74
C LEU A 155 1.62 -4.48 -3.68
N THR A 156 2.90 -4.54 -4.05
CA THR A 156 3.55 -3.50 -4.84
C THR A 156 4.19 -4.10 -6.08
N HIS A 157 3.98 -3.48 -7.23
CA HIS A 157 4.81 -3.66 -8.42
C HIS A 157 5.66 -2.41 -8.67
N PHE A 158 6.78 -2.58 -9.35
CA PHE A 158 7.64 -1.46 -9.69
C PHE A 158 7.15 -0.75 -10.96
N LYS A 159 7.19 0.58 -10.93
CA LYS A 159 6.98 1.45 -12.09
C LYS A 159 8.02 2.55 -12.05
N GLY A 160 8.74 2.79 -13.14
CA GLY A 160 9.70 3.91 -13.21
C GLY A 160 9.01 5.25 -12.93
N HIS A 161 9.70 6.17 -12.25
CA HIS A 161 9.18 7.51 -11.95
C HIS A 161 10.16 8.60 -12.39
N VAL A 162 9.69 9.52 -13.24
CA VAL A 162 10.53 10.55 -13.88
C VAL A 162 11.31 11.43 -12.90
N MET A 163 10.76 11.72 -11.71
CA MET A 163 11.47 12.48 -10.66
C MET A 163 11.91 11.64 -9.45
N GLY A 164 11.47 10.38 -9.37
CA GLY A 164 11.62 9.54 -8.16
C GLY A 164 12.49 8.30 -8.37
N GLY A 165 13.04 8.11 -9.56
CA GLY A 165 13.77 6.90 -9.97
C GLY A 165 12.80 5.72 -10.15
N PHE A 166 12.42 5.08 -9.05
CA PHE A 166 11.53 3.93 -9.02
C PHE A 166 10.35 4.19 -8.08
N GLY A 167 9.13 4.14 -8.62
CA GLY A 167 7.93 3.96 -7.82
C GLY A 167 7.88 2.53 -7.27
N GLY A 168 7.29 2.38 -6.09
CA GLY A 168 7.21 1.10 -5.40
C GLY A 168 6.51 1.26 -4.05
N SER A 169 6.99 0.53 -3.05
CA SER A 169 6.25 0.32 -1.80
C SER A 169 5.98 1.61 -1.03
N ASN A 170 7.00 2.46 -0.87
CA ASN A 170 6.83 3.71 -0.14
C ASN A 170 5.90 4.70 -0.87
N LYS A 171 5.86 4.66 -2.21
CA LYS A 171 4.90 5.47 -2.99
C LYS A 171 3.48 4.94 -2.82
N ASN A 172 3.31 3.62 -2.86
CA ASN A 172 2.01 2.96 -2.71
C ASN A 172 1.38 3.25 -1.33
N ILE A 173 2.19 3.24 -0.25
CA ILE A 173 1.72 3.50 1.11
C ILE A 173 1.64 5.00 1.41
N GLY A 174 2.59 5.79 0.92
CA GLY A 174 2.62 7.23 1.14
C GLY A 174 1.55 7.94 0.33
N ILE A 175 1.87 8.39 -0.89
CA ILE A 175 0.92 9.12 -1.72
C ILE A 175 -0.29 8.28 -2.13
N GLY A 176 -0.15 6.95 -2.23
CA GLY A 176 -1.27 6.06 -2.60
C GLY A 176 -2.35 5.90 -1.53
N CYS A 177 -2.08 6.31 -0.29
CA CYS A 177 -3.07 6.38 0.80
C CYS A 177 -3.32 7.82 1.29
N ALA A 178 -2.56 8.78 0.76
CA ALA A 178 -2.68 10.19 1.11
C ALA A 178 -3.93 10.79 0.49
N ASP A 179 -4.46 11.83 1.14
CA ASP A 179 -5.40 12.72 0.47
C ASP A 179 -4.76 13.31 -0.79
N GLY A 180 -5.49 13.21 -1.89
CA GLY A 180 -5.13 13.78 -3.16
C GLY A 180 -5.68 15.19 -3.33
N ARG A 181 -6.20 15.86 -2.30
CA ARG A 181 -6.82 17.19 -2.40
C ARG A 181 -6.25 18.21 -1.42
#